data_AF-A0A0D8WK88-F1
#
_entry.id   AF-A0A0D8WK88-F1
#
_cell.length_a   1.000
_cell.length_b   1.000
_cell.length_c   1.000
_cell.angle_alpha   90.00
_cell.angle_beta   90.00
_cell.angle_gamma   90.00
#
_symmetry.space_group_name_H-M   'P 1'
#
loop_
_entity.id
_entity.type
_entity.pdbx_description
1 polymer ?
#
loop_
_entity_poly.entity_id
_entity_poly.type
_entity_poly.pdbx_seq_one_letter_code
_entity_poly.pdbx_strand_id
1 'polypeptide(L)' 'MSSKHDTNARRPGKEARHHIAVMRNLLMSEIDDFVAGLGQPGEPATPGQIHRELRRRVENVVDYVINPND' A
#
# COMPACT_ATOMS: atom_id res chain seq x y z
N MET A 1 -0.54 -25.97 -23.58
CA MET A 1 -0.71 -24.50 -23.52
C MET A 1 0.09 -23.99 -22.33
N SER A 2 1.30 -23.47 -22.53
CA SER A 2 2.14 -22.96 -21.44
C SER A 2 2.01 -21.43 -21.40
N SER A 3 1.69 -20.89 -20.22
CA SER A 3 1.38 -19.48 -19.99
C SER A 3 2.59 -18.58 -20.27
N LYS A 4 2.43 -17.59 -21.15
CA LYS A 4 3.47 -16.63 -21.57
C LYS A 4 3.52 -15.41 -20.63
N HIS A 5 3.77 -15.65 -19.35
CA HIS A 5 4.08 -14.57 -18.40
C HIS A 5 5.48 -14.74 -17.80
N ASP A 6 6.45 -15.09 -18.64
CA ASP A 6 7.85 -14.76 -18.35
C ASP A 6 8.05 -13.28 -18.62
N THR A 7 7.67 -12.43 -17.65
CA THR A 7 8.22 -11.09 -17.62
C THR A 7 9.70 -11.24 -17.27
N ASN A 8 10.55 -11.00 -18.27
CA ASN A 8 11.98 -10.78 -18.12
C ASN A 8 12.22 -9.48 -17.33
N ALA A 9 11.67 -9.39 -16.12
CA ALA A 9 11.88 -8.29 -15.21
C ALA A 9 13.26 -8.52 -14.59
N ARG A 10 14.25 -7.73 -15.02
CA ARG A 10 15.54 -7.65 -14.32
C ARG A 10 15.24 -7.46 -12.83
N ARG A 11 15.77 -8.36 -11.99
CA ARG A 11 15.60 -8.27 -10.54
C ARG A 11 16.00 -6.84 -10.10
N PRO A 12 15.18 -6.14 -9.31
CA PRO A 12 15.52 -4.80 -8.86
C PRO A 12 16.87 -4.81 -8.14
N GLY A 13 17.66 -3.74 -8.26
CA GLY A 13 18.92 -3.59 -7.53
C GLY A 13 18.71 -3.63 -6.00
N LYS A 14 19.80 -3.76 -5.22
CA LYS A 14 19.72 -3.89 -3.74
C LYS A 14 18.93 -2.74 -3.10
N GLU A 15 19.23 -1.51 -3.49
CA GLU A 15 18.53 -0.30 -3.02
C GLU A 15 17.04 -0.32 -3.37
N ALA A 16 16.71 -0.62 -4.64
CA ALA A 16 15.32 -0.73 -5.07
C ALA A 16 14.54 -1.81 -4.28
N ARG A 17 15.16 -2.96 -3.98
CA ARG A 17 14.53 -3.99 -3.13
C ARG A 17 14.33 -3.52 -1.69
N HIS A 18 15.23 -2.71 -1.15
CA HIS A 18 15.06 -2.13 0.19
C HIS A 18 13.85 -1.18 0.22
N HIS A 19 13.75 -0.24 -0.73
CA HIS A 19 12.60 0.66 -0.82
C HIS A 19 11.29 -0.09 -1.05
N ILE A 20 11.28 -1.13 -1.89
CA ILE A 20 10.10 -2.01 -2.08
C ILE A 20 9.70 -2.69 -0.76
N ALA A 21 10.66 -3.18 0.02
CA ALA A 21 10.37 -3.82 1.31
C ALA A 21 9.82 -2.82 2.34
N VAL A 22 10.39 -1.61 2.41
CA VAL A 22 9.90 -0.53 3.28
C VAL A 22 8.47 -0.14 2.89
N MET A 23 8.21 0.12 1.61
CA MET A 23 6.88 0.46 1.11
C MET A 23 5.86 -0.64 1.41
N ARG A 24 6.22 -1.91 1.18
CA ARG A 24 5.35 -3.05 1.50
C ARG A 24 4.99 -3.08 2.99
N ASN A 25 5.97 -2.90 3.87
CA ASN A 25 5.72 -2.94 5.32
C ASN A 25 4.83 -1.79 5.77
N LEU A 26 5.06 -0.57 5.27
CA LEU A 26 4.22 0.58 5.59
C LEU A 26 2.77 0.38 5.11
N LEU A 27 2.58 -0.11 3.88
CA LEU A 27 1.26 -0.39 3.34
C LEU A 27 0.51 -1.44 4.16
N MET A 28 1.17 -2.52 4.57
CA MET A 28 0.53 -3.56 5.38
C MET A 28 0.15 -3.02 6.77
N SER A 29 1.05 -2.26 7.41
CA SER A 29 0.76 -1.61 8.70
C SER A 29 -0.44 -0.68 8.60
N GLU A 30 -0.50 0.17 7.57
CA GLU A 30 -1.60 1.13 7.39
C GLU A 30 -2.94 0.43 7.12
N ILE A 31 -2.92 -0.68 6.37
CA ILE A 31 -4.10 -1.52 6.17
C ILE A 31 -4.56 -2.12 7.51
N ASP A 32 -3.64 -2.70 8.28
CA ASP A 32 -3.95 -3.31 9.57
C ASP A 32 -4.52 -2.27 10.56
N ASP A 33 -3.92 -1.09 10.65
CA ASP A 33 -4.38 0.03 11.49
C ASP A 33 -5.75 0.54 11.06
N PHE A 34 -5.98 0.67 9.75
CA PHE A 34 -7.28 1.07 9.21
C PHE A 34 -8.36 0.04 9.56
N VAL A 35 -8.08 -1.24 9.35
CA VAL A 35 -9.02 -2.33 9.63
C VAL A 35 -9.32 -2.45 11.13
N ALA A 36 -8.33 -2.22 11.99
CA ALA A 36 -8.51 -2.24 13.44
C ALA A 36 -9.46 -1.13 13.95
N GLY A 37 -9.58 -0.01 13.22
CA GLY A 37 -10.52 1.07 13.53
C GLY A 37 -11.96 0.78 13.09
N LEU A 38 -12.19 -0.07 12.09
CA LEU A 38 -13.52 -0.28 11.51
C LEU A 38 -14.54 -0.72 12.56
N GLY A 39 -15.72 -0.08 12.52
CA GLY A 39 -16.80 -0.32 13.47
C GLY A 39 -16.77 0.55 14.72
N GLN A 40 -15.73 1.38 14.91
CA GLN A 40 -15.75 2.42 15.94
C GLN A 40 -16.65 3.62 15.53
N PRO A 41 -17.23 4.34 16.51
CA PRO A 41 -18.00 5.55 16.21
C PRO A 41 -17.16 6.58 15.44
N GLY A 42 -17.67 7.03 14.29
CA GLY A 42 -16.99 8.02 13.43
C GLY A 42 -16.15 7.43 12.29
N GLU A 43 -15.93 6.10 12.29
CA GLU A 43 -15.20 5.40 11.23
C GLU A 43 -16.07 5.12 10.00
N PRO A 44 -15.47 4.90 8.81
CA PRO A 44 -16.23 4.64 7.59
C PRO A 44 -17.04 3.36 7.72
N ALA A 45 -18.36 3.46 7.48
CA ALA A 45 -19.30 2.37 7.71
C ALA A 45 -19.77 1.69 6.42
N THR A 46 -19.80 2.41 5.31
CA THR A 46 -20.23 1.85 4.01
C THR A 46 -19.03 1.37 3.20
N PRO A 47 -19.18 0.36 2.31
CA PRO A 47 -18.10 -0.08 1.45
C PRO A 47 -17.45 1.04 0.63
N GLY A 48 -18.24 2.02 0.18
CA GLY A 48 -17.73 3.18 -0.55
C GLY A 48 -16.88 4.12 0.30
N GLN A 49 -17.26 4.35 1.55
CA GLN A 49 -16.45 5.15 2.50
C GLN A 49 -15.18 4.41 2.88
N ILE A 50 -15.27 3.10 3.16
CA ILE A 50 -14.14 2.24 3.52
C ILE A 50 -13.11 2.27 2.40
N HIS A 51 -13.54 2.06 1.15
CA HIS A 51 -12.66 2.09 0.00
C HIS A 51 -12.02 3.48 -0.23
N ARG A 52 -12.80 4.56 -0.07
CA ARG A 52 -12.28 5.93 -0.24
C ARG A 52 -11.19 6.25 0.78
N GLU A 53 -11.43 5.93 2.04
CA GLU A 53 -10.49 6.23 3.12
C GLU A 53 -9.24 5.34 3.04
N LEU A 54 -9.41 4.05 2.76
CA LEU A 54 -8.27 3.14 2.55
C LEU A 54 -7.41 3.59 1.37
N ARG A 55 -8.04 4.00 0.24
CA ARG A 55 -7.31 4.52 -0.92
C ARG A 55 -6.49 5.75 -0.55
N ARG A 56 -7.08 6.72 0.14
CA ARG A 56 -6.40 7.94 0.59
C ARG A 56 -5.17 7.62 1.44
N ARG A 57 -5.30 6.70 2.39
CA ARG A 57 -4.20 6.27 3.26
C ARG A 57 -3.08 5.57 2.50
N VAL A 58 -3.42 4.68 1.57
CA VAL A 58 -2.46 4.02 0.68
C VAL A 58 -1.71 5.02 -0.20
N GLU A 59 -2.41 6.00 -0.78
CA GLU A 59 -1.80 7.08 -1.57
C GLU A 59 -0.81 7.87 -0.72
N ASN A 60 -1.14 8.23 0.52
CA ASN A 60 -0.22 8.92 1.43
C ASN A 60 1.06 8.12 1.73
N VAL A 61 0.96 6.79 1.91
CA VAL A 61 2.14 5.94 2.13
C VAL A 61 3.03 5.90 0.89
N VAL A 62 2.42 5.82 -0.29
CA VAL A 62 3.15 5.84 -1.56
C VAL A 62 3.86 7.18 -1.74
N ASP A 63 3.15 8.29 -1.51
CA ASP A 63 3.70 9.64 -1.62
C ASP A 63 4.83 9.87 -0.63
N TYR A 64 4.72 9.42 0.62
CA TYR A 64 5.79 9.50 1.62
C TYR A 64 7.07 8.79 1.17
N VAL A 65 6.95 7.61 0.55
CA VAL A 65 8.11 6.83 0.10
C VAL A 65 8.74 7.43 -1.16
N ILE A 66 7.94 8.02 -2.04
CA ILE A 66 8.41 8.61 -3.31
C ILE A 66 8.93 10.04 -3.11
N ASN A 67 8.29 10.82 -2.22
CA ASN A 67 8.54 12.24 -1.96
C ASN A 67 8.67 12.50 -0.43
N PRO A 68 9.75 12.06 0.23
CA PRO A 68 9.87 12.14 1.69
C PRO A 68 10.07 13.56 2.27
N ASN A 69 10.06 14.63 1.45
CA ASN A 69 10.43 16.00 1.84
C ASN A 69 9.39 17.09 1.49
N ASP A 70 8.12 16.73 1.28
CA ASP A 70 7.00 17.71 1.32
C ASP A 70 6.41 17.78 2.73
#